data_AF-A0A7K7BGW3-F1
#
_entry.id   AF-A0A7K7BGW3-F1
#
_cell.length_a   1.000
_cell.length_b   1.000
_cell.length_c   1.000
_cell.angle_alpha   90.00
_cell.angle_beta   90.00
_cell.angle_gamma   90.00
#
_symmetry.space_group_name_H-M   'P 1'
#
loop_
_entity.id
_entity.type
_entity.pdbx_description
1 polymer ?
#
loop_
_entity_poly.entity_id
_entity_poly.type
_entity_poly.pdbx_seq_one_letter_code
_entity_poly.pdbx_strand_id
1 'polypeptide(L)'
;ESSPTAGEASRPGPGVRAAEPAAEPTKALSVSWEREPEPDFYCVKWITWKGERTPVITQSENGPCPLLAIMNILFLQWKVKLPPQKEVITSDELMAHLGDCILSIKPQEQSEGLQLNFQQNINDTMMVLPKLSTGLDVNVRFTGVSDFEYTPECIVFDLLNISLYHGWLVDPQSPDVVQAVGKLSYNQLVEKIITCKHSSDSNLVTEGLIAEQFLESTASQLTYHGLCELTAAVKEEELSVFFRNNHFSTMIKHKGHLYLLVTDQGFLQEEGVVWESLHTVDGDSCFCDTHFHLSPALGKAAAAMASPQLLHSQVDQDYMVALSLQQEQGQGPSALSDLELARQLQQEEYQQQRPVPAQGRVLPGARTAAERRQRPKADSDCVLL
;
A
#
# COMPACT_ATOMS: atom_id res chain seq x y z
N GLU A 1 50.49 35.22 -59.18
CA GLU A 1 50.86 34.44 -57.99
C GLU A 1 52.16 35.01 -57.42
N SER A 2 52.38 34.98 -56.10
CA SER A 2 53.69 35.27 -55.50
C SER A 2 53.75 34.84 -54.02
N SER A 3 54.87 34.17 -53.67
CA SER A 3 55.30 33.65 -52.35
C SER A 3 56.79 33.26 -52.50
N PRO A 4 57.59 32.94 -51.46
CA PRO A 4 57.36 33.04 -50.00
C PRO A 4 57.66 34.49 -49.48
N THR A 5 58.26 34.86 -48.34
CA THR A 5 59.14 34.23 -47.30
C THR A 5 58.85 34.75 -45.88
N ALA A 6 59.52 34.17 -44.88
CA ALA A 6 59.38 34.50 -43.45
C ALA A 6 60.24 35.69 -42.97
N GLY A 7 59.89 36.23 -41.81
CA GLY A 7 60.68 37.16 -41.00
C GLY A 7 60.28 37.06 -39.53
N GLU A 8 61.25 37.13 -38.61
CA GLU A 8 61.06 36.84 -37.18
C GLU A 8 61.52 38.02 -36.29
N ALA A 9 61.02 38.04 -35.05
CA ALA A 9 61.49 38.81 -33.88
C ALA A 9 61.36 40.34 -33.87
N SER A 10 60.65 40.86 -32.87
CA SER A 10 61.17 41.86 -31.92
C SER A 10 60.25 42.09 -30.72
N ARG A 11 60.84 42.33 -29.53
CA ARG A 11 60.18 42.89 -28.34
C ARG A 11 60.68 44.33 -28.12
N PRO A 12 59.80 45.25 -27.73
CA PRO A 12 59.91 45.95 -26.44
C PRO A 12 58.59 45.78 -25.64
N GLY A 13 58.38 46.27 -24.42
CA GLY A 13 59.16 47.08 -23.47
C GLY A 13 58.16 47.72 -22.47
N PRO A 14 58.42 47.80 -21.15
CA PRO A 14 57.35 48.03 -20.15
C PRO A 14 57.07 49.50 -19.81
N GLY A 15 55.82 49.76 -19.38
CA GLY A 15 55.30 51.08 -18.94
C GLY A 15 54.01 51.42 -19.72
N VAL A 16 52.97 52.02 -19.14
CA VAL A 16 52.83 52.77 -17.86
C VAL A 16 51.53 52.36 -17.14
N ARG A 17 51.49 52.47 -15.80
CA ARG A 17 50.27 52.30 -14.98
C ARG A 17 49.21 53.37 -15.30
N ALA A 18 47.97 52.95 -15.52
CA ALA A 18 46.76 53.76 -15.33
C ALA A 18 45.74 52.97 -14.48
N ALA A 19 44.86 53.66 -13.76
CA ALA A 19 44.10 53.10 -12.64
C ALA A 19 43.00 52.10 -13.03
N GLU A 20 42.70 51.20 -12.11
CA GLU A 20 41.42 50.47 -12.05
C GLU A 20 40.24 51.44 -11.90
N PRO A 21 39.05 51.04 -12.32
CA PRO A 21 37.97 51.00 -11.33
C PRO A 21 37.15 49.69 -11.35
N ALA A 22 36.71 49.29 -10.15
CA ALA A 22 35.57 48.41 -9.85
C ALA A 22 35.39 47.12 -10.68
N ALA A 23 35.66 45.97 -10.05
CA ALA A 23 35.23 44.67 -10.56
C ALA A 23 33.70 44.52 -10.45
N GLU A 24 33.03 44.28 -11.59
CA GLU A 24 31.70 43.67 -11.59
C GLU A 24 31.80 42.18 -11.20
N PRO A 25 30.84 41.62 -10.45
CA PRO A 25 30.86 40.20 -10.11
C PRO A 25 30.62 39.38 -11.39
N THR A 26 31.62 38.63 -11.84
CA THR A 26 31.50 37.71 -12.96
C THR A 26 30.41 36.69 -12.65
N LYS A 27 29.29 36.79 -13.39
CA LYS A 27 28.15 35.88 -13.27
C LYS A 27 28.61 34.47 -13.63
N ALA A 28 28.98 33.69 -12.61
CA ALA A 28 29.39 32.31 -12.77
C ALA A 28 28.28 31.57 -13.53
N LEU A 29 28.62 31.05 -14.70
CA LEU A 29 27.72 30.20 -15.46
C LEU A 29 27.62 28.88 -14.69
N SER A 30 26.63 28.80 -13.81
CA SER A 30 26.13 27.56 -13.26
C SER A 30 25.67 26.71 -14.45
N VAL A 31 26.55 25.84 -14.93
CA VAL A 31 26.17 24.76 -15.82
C VAL A 31 25.15 23.93 -15.03
N SER A 32 23.88 24.13 -15.37
CA SER A 32 22.82 23.23 -14.95
C SER A 32 23.15 21.89 -15.56
N TRP A 33 23.70 21.01 -14.73
CA TRP A 33 23.57 19.57 -14.95
C TRP A 33 22.08 19.30 -14.87
N GLU A 34 21.40 19.41 -16.00
CA GLU A 34 20.13 18.76 -16.21
C GLU A 34 20.39 17.29 -15.90
N ARG A 35 19.87 16.83 -14.77
CA ARG A 35 19.90 15.42 -14.42
C ARG A 35 19.07 14.74 -15.50
N GLU A 36 19.76 13.98 -16.36
CA GLU A 36 19.15 12.83 -17.02
C GLU A 36 18.29 12.11 -15.97
N PRO A 37 17.01 11.81 -16.25
CA PRO A 37 16.16 11.12 -15.29
C PRO A 37 16.84 9.82 -14.89
N GLU A 38 17.18 9.68 -13.60
CA GLU A 38 17.79 8.45 -13.08
C GLU A 38 16.78 7.30 -13.34
N PRO A 39 17.17 6.19 -14.00
CA PRO A 39 16.18 5.23 -14.48
C PRO A 39 15.33 4.66 -13.36
N ASP A 40 14.03 4.52 -13.58
CA ASP A 40 13.14 3.90 -12.60
C ASP A 40 13.48 2.42 -12.44
N PHE A 41 14.16 2.10 -11.33
CA PHE A 41 14.61 0.77 -10.96
C PHE A 41 13.71 0.16 -9.88
N TYR A 42 13.24 -1.06 -10.11
CA TYR A 42 12.42 -1.82 -9.18
C TYR A 42 13.16 -3.06 -8.68
N CYS A 43 13.11 -3.31 -7.37
CA CYS A 43 13.67 -4.54 -6.81
C CYS A 43 12.79 -5.76 -7.13
N VAL A 44 13.44 -6.90 -7.35
CA VAL A 44 12.80 -8.18 -7.66
C VAL A 44 12.83 -9.06 -6.40
N LYS A 45 11.69 -9.18 -5.73
CA LYS A 45 11.48 -10.16 -4.67
C LYS A 45 11.26 -11.53 -5.29
N TRP A 46 11.96 -12.55 -4.81
CA TRP A 46 11.78 -13.92 -5.29
C TRP A 46 11.00 -14.74 -4.27
N ILE A 47 9.91 -15.37 -4.70
CA ILE A 47 9.00 -16.14 -3.84
C ILE A 47 8.85 -17.59 -4.35
N THR A 48 8.52 -18.51 -3.44
CA THR A 48 8.20 -19.91 -3.80
C THR A 48 6.70 -20.03 -4.09
N TRP A 49 6.30 -19.70 -5.32
CA TRP A 49 4.90 -19.70 -5.75
C TRP A 49 4.54 -21.03 -6.41
N LYS A 50 3.56 -21.74 -5.84
CA LYS A 50 3.06 -23.05 -6.34
C LYS A 50 4.17 -24.08 -6.62
N GLY A 51 5.26 -24.02 -5.85
CA GLY A 51 6.43 -24.88 -5.93
C GLY A 51 7.60 -24.33 -6.76
N GLU A 52 7.40 -23.27 -7.55
CA GLU A 52 8.41 -22.70 -8.44
C GLU A 52 8.93 -21.33 -7.95
N ARG A 53 10.23 -21.09 -8.10
CA ARG A 53 10.86 -19.82 -7.71
C ARG A 53 10.49 -18.73 -8.73
N THR A 54 9.57 -17.86 -8.32
CA THR A 54 8.85 -16.91 -9.17
C THR A 54 9.17 -15.47 -8.74
N PRO A 55 9.41 -14.53 -9.66
CA PRO A 55 9.67 -13.13 -9.32
C PRO A 55 8.36 -12.36 -9.02
N VAL A 56 8.46 -11.40 -8.11
CA VAL A 56 7.48 -10.35 -7.82
C VAL A 56 8.23 -9.03 -7.77
N ILE A 57 7.71 -8.00 -8.41
CA ILE A 57 8.30 -6.66 -8.48
C ILE A 57 7.76 -5.84 -7.31
N THR A 58 8.67 -5.26 -6.53
CA THR A 58 8.33 -4.35 -5.42
C THR A 58 8.38 -2.88 -5.84
N GLN A 59 7.52 -2.07 -5.24
CA GLN A 59 7.41 -0.62 -5.43
C GLN A 59 7.97 0.16 -4.25
N SER A 60 8.46 1.37 -4.52
CA SER A 60 8.63 2.44 -3.54
C SER A 60 7.36 3.32 -3.48
N GLU A 61 7.31 4.30 -2.56
CA GLU A 61 6.11 5.09 -2.20
C GLU A 61 5.33 5.74 -3.36
N ASN A 62 5.97 5.98 -4.52
CA ASN A 62 5.35 6.62 -5.68
C ASN A 62 5.57 5.84 -7.00
N GLY A 63 5.83 4.53 -6.91
CA GLY A 63 6.03 3.68 -8.10
C GLY A 63 4.76 3.47 -8.94
N PRO A 64 4.90 3.07 -10.23
CA PRO A 64 3.78 2.83 -11.13
C PRO A 64 3.05 1.52 -10.81
N CYS A 65 2.21 1.59 -9.78
CA CYS A 65 1.35 0.48 -9.37
C CYS A 65 0.47 -0.12 -10.48
N PRO A 66 -0.01 0.58 -11.55
CA PRO A 66 -0.76 -0.08 -12.63
C PRO A 66 0.12 -1.07 -13.41
N LEU A 67 1.32 -0.65 -13.79
CA LEU A 67 2.31 -1.49 -14.47
C LEU A 67 2.72 -2.68 -13.60
N LEU A 68 3.04 -2.42 -12.33
CA LEU A 68 3.49 -3.47 -11.41
C LEU A 68 2.37 -4.47 -11.08
N ALA A 69 1.12 -4.03 -10.91
CA ALA A 69 -0.01 -4.92 -10.66
C ALA A 69 -0.28 -5.88 -11.83
N ILE A 70 -0.17 -5.38 -13.08
CA ILE A 70 -0.27 -6.20 -14.30
C ILE A 70 0.92 -7.15 -14.41
N MET A 71 2.15 -6.64 -14.29
CA MET A 71 3.36 -7.44 -14.48
C MET A 71 3.48 -8.55 -13.43
N ASN A 72 3.13 -8.29 -12.17
CA ASN A 72 3.08 -9.32 -11.13
C ASN A 72 2.08 -10.43 -11.44
N ILE A 73 0.93 -10.13 -12.04
CA ILE A 73 0.00 -11.16 -12.54
C ILE A 73 0.65 -11.99 -13.65
N LEU A 74 1.35 -11.35 -14.60
CA LEU A 74 2.03 -12.05 -15.70
C LEU A 74 3.20 -12.94 -15.22
N PHE A 75 3.91 -12.54 -14.16
CA PHE A 75 4.94 -13.37 -13.50
C PHE A 75 4.33 -14.52 -12.70
N LEU A 76 3.27 -14.28 -11.92
CA LEU A 76 2.55 -15.32 -11.14
C LEU A 76 1.78 -16.32 -12.03
N GLN A 77 1.46 -15.95 -13.27
CA GLN A 77 0.95 -16.84 -14.33
C GLN A 77 2.07 -17.48 -15.17
N TRP A 78 3.35 -17.17 -14.89
CA TRP A 78 4.53 -17.60 -15.65
C TRP A 78 4.52 -17.28 -17.15
N LYS A 79 3.71 -16.29 -17.58
CA LYS A 79 3.67 -15.75 -18.95
C LYS A 79 4.97 -15.01 -19.28
N VAL A 80 5.49 -14.24 -18.32
CA VAL A 80 6.83 -13.62 -18.35
C VAL A 80 7.74 -14.35 -17.37
N LYS A 81 9.04 -14.45 -17.68
CA LYS A 81 10.06 -15.08 -16.82
C LYS A 81 11.34 -14.25 -16.82
N LEU A 82 11.89 -13.99 -15.63
CA LEU A 82 13.17 -13.29 -15.47
C LEU A 82 14.33 -14.28 -15.26
N PRO A 83 15.58 -13.90 -15.59
CA PRO A 83 16.76 -14.70 -15.24
C PRO A 83 16.83 -14.92 -13.71
N PRO A 84 17.19 -16.13 -13.19
CA PRO A 84 17.12 -16.42 -11.75
C PRO A 84 17.94 -15.52 -10.83
N GLN A 85 18.93 -14.79 -11.35
CA GLN A 85 19.81 -13.86 -10.63
C GLN A 85 19.44 -12.37 -10.89
N LYS A 86 18.26 -12.09 -11.45
CA LYS A 86 17.75 -10.73 -11.65
C LYS A 86 17.25 -10.19 -10.31
N GLU A 87 17.97 -9.22 -9.74
CA GLU A 87 17.64 -8.55 -8.47
C GLU A 87 16.97 -7.18 -8.66
N VAL A 88 17.18 -6.56 -9.82
CA VAL A 88 16.65 -5.23 -10.19
C VAL A 88 16.19 -5.24 -11.65
N ILE A 89 15.07 -4.59 -11.96
CA ILE A 89 14.49 -4.44 -13.31
C ILE A 89 14.10 -2.98 -13.57
N THR A 90 14.22 -2.48 -14.81
CA THR A 90 13.78 -1.11 -15.16
C THR A 90 12.32 -1.05 -15.64
N SER A 91 11.76 0.16 -15.67
CA SER A 91 10.48 0.43 -16.35
C SER A 91 10.49 -0.02 -17.81
N ASP A 92 11.57 0.25 -18.56
CA ASP A 92 11.72 -0.17 -19.96
C ASP A 92 11.69 -1.69 -20.14
N GLU A 93 12.35 -2.45 -19.25
CA GLU A 93 12.32 -3.92 -19.29
C GLU A 93 10.91 -4.48 -19.01
N LEU A 94 10.17 -3.86 -18.07
CA LEU A 94 8.78 -4.22 -17.80
C LEU A 94 7.88 -3.90 -19.00
N MET A 95 8.03 -2.73 -19.62
CA MET A 95 7.29 -2.33 -20.82
C MET A 95 7.59 -3.22 -22.03
N ALA A 96 8.85 -3.60 -22.24
CA ALA A 96 9.24 -4.52 -23.31
C ALA A 96 8.56 -5.89 -23.13
N HIS A 97 8.62 -6.47 -21.92
CA HIS A 97 7.95 -7.74 -21.63
C HIS A 97 6.41 -7.65 -21.74
N LEU A 98 5.82 -6.51 -21.38
CA LEU A 98 4.39 -6.27 -21.52
C LEU A 98 3.97 -6.16 -23.00
N GLY A 99 4.74 -5.43 -23.81
CA GLY A 99 4.56 -5.32 -25.26
C GLY A 99 4.71 -6.67 -25.97
N ASP A 100 5.74 -7.45 -25.64
CA ASP A 100 5.94 -8.82 -26.15
C ASP A 100 4.74 -9.73 -25.82
N CYS A 101 4.17 -9.60 -24.61
CA CYS A 101 2.96 -10.32 -24.23
C CYS A 101 1.76 -9.90 -25.08
N ILE A 102 1.52 -8.60 -25.25
CA ILE A 102 0.38 -8.06 -26.01
C ILE A 102 0.46 -8.47 -27.49
N LEU A 103 1.63 -8.33 -28.12
CA LEU A 103 1.88 -8.74 -29.50
C LEU A 103 1.82 -10.26 -29.71
N SER A 104 1.91 -11.05 -28.63
CA SER A 104 1.75 -12.51 -28.66
C SER A 104 0.30 -12.99 -28.49
N ILE A 105 -0.65 -12.10 -28.15
CA ILE A 105 -2.08 -12.44 -28.06
C ILE A 105 -2.60 -12.77 -29.46
N LYS A 106 -3.44 -13.80 -29.56
CA LYS A 106 -4.12 -14.19 -30.81
C LYS A 106 -5.62 -13.94 -30.68
N PRO A 107 -6.29 -13.46 -31.74
CA PRO A 107 -7.74 -13.29 -31.71
C PRO A 107 -8.43 -14.64 -31.48
N GLN A 108 -9.43 -14.67 -30.61
CA GLN A 108 -10.15 -15.89 -30.25
C GLN A 108 -11.01 -16.42 -31.40
N GLU A 109 -11.51 -15.54 -32.27
CA GLU A 109 -12.30 -15.86 -33.45
C GLU A 109 -11.67 -15.30 -34.74
N GLN A 110 -11.91 -15.99 -35.86
CA GLN A 110 -11.26 -15.70 -37.14
C GLN A 110 -12.14 -14.88 -38.11
N SER A 111 -13.25 -14.29 -37.67
CA SER A 111 -14.07 -13.45 -38.56
C SER A 111 -13.39 -12.10 -38.84
N GLU A 112 -13.43 -11.63 -40.09
CA GLU A 112 -12.67 -10.46 -40.55
C GLU A 112 -12.97 -9.19 -39.72
N GLY A 113 -14.24 -8.98 -39.34
CA GLY A 113 -14.65 -7.85 -38.50
C GLY A 113 -14.09 -7.90 -37.07
N LEU A 114 -14.00 -9.09 -36.46
CA LEU A 114 -13.40 -9.25 -35.14
C LEU A 114 -11.87 -9.16 -35.19
N GLN A 115 -11.23 -9.62 -36.27
CA GLN A 115 -9.80 -9.41 -36.49
C GLN A 115 -9.46 -7.91 -36.61
N LEU A 116 -10.28 -7.12 -37.31
CA LEU A 116 -10.10 -5.66 -37.42
C LEU A 116 -10.29 -4.96 -36.07
N ASN A 117 -11.31 -5.33 -35.28
CA ASN A 117 -11.46 -4.77 -33.92
C ASN A 117 -10.28 -5.17 -33.02
N PHE A 118 -9.86 -6.43 -33.02
CA PHE A 118 -8.71 -6.89 -32.25
C PHE A 118 -7.41 -6.15 -32.62
N GLN A 119 -7.17 -5.90 -33.91
CA GLN A 119 -6.02 -5.15 -34.39
C GLN A 119 -6.07 -3.66 -33.98
N GLN A 120 -7.27 -3.05 -33.98
CA GLN A 120 -7.49 -1.70 -33.45
C GLN A 120 -7.19 -1.67 -31.94
N ASN A 121 -7.73 -2.63 -31.17
CA ASN A 121 -7.53 -2.72 -29.73
C ASN A 121 -6.02 -2.83 -29.39
N ILE A 122 -5.24 -3.64 -30.13
CA ILE A 122 -3.77 -3.70 -29.95
C ILE A 122 -3.13 -2.34 -30.21
N ASN A 123 -3.50 -1.64 -31.29
CA ASN A 123 -2.92 -0.34 -31.62
C ASN A 123 -3.20 0.70 -30.52
N ASP A 124 -4.44 0.76 -30.03
CA ASP A 124 -4.85 1.67 -28.98
C ASP A 124 -4.18 1.31 -27.64
N THR A 125 -4.01 0.01 -27.35
CA THR A 125 -3.23 -0.48 -26.20
C THR A 125 -1.79 0.05 -26.25
N MET A 126 -1.11 -0.08 -27.39
CA MET A 126 0.27 0.38 -27.56
C MET A 126 0.41 1.90 -27.41
N MET A 127 -0.66 2.68 -27.65
CA MET A 127 -0.69 4.12 -27.39
C MET A 127 -0.88 4.48 -25.91
N VAL A 128 -1.58 3.65 -25.12
CA VAL A 128 -1.78 3.90 -23.67
C VAL A 128 -0.71 3.27 -22.79
N LEU A 129 0.09 2.30 -23.27
CA LEU A 129 1.16 1.66 -22.49
C LEU A 129 2.04 2.63 -21.67
N PRO A 130 2.56 3.75 -22.22
CA PRO A 130 3.39 4.69 -21.45
C PRO A 130 2.69 5.32 -20.22
N LYS A 131 1.35 5.37 -20.19
CA LYS A 131 0.60 5.85 -19.02
C LYS A 131 0.69 4.90 -17.84
N LEU A 132 0.84 3.60 -18.06
CA LEU A 132 0.96 2.62 -16.97
C LEU A 132 2.18 2.91 -16.08
N SER A 133 3.23 3.55 -16.62
CA SER A 133 4.41 4.02 -15.88
C SER A 133 4.27 5.41 -15.21
N THR A 134 3.21 6.18 -15.48
CA THR A 134 3.04 7.55 -14.94
C THR A 134 1.77 7.76 -14.11
N GLY A 135 0.78 6.88 -14.25
CA GLY A 135 -0.52 6.99 -13.60
C GLY A 135 -1.65 6.58 -14.56
N LEU A 136 -2.62 5.81 -14.07
CA LEU A 136 -3.73 5.30 -14.87
C LEU A 136 -5.06 5.91 -14.42
N ASP A 137 -5.64 6.73 -15.28
CA ASP A 137 -6.92 7.40 -15.02
C ASP A 137 -8.08 6.39 -15.09
N VAL A 138 -8.67 6.08 -13.94
CA VAL A 138 -9.87 5.23 -13.82
C VAL A 138 -10.98 6.00 -13.10
N ASN A 139 -12.22 5.86 -13.58
CA ASN A 139 -13.39 6.54 -13.03
C ASN A 139 -14.46 5.49 -12.67
N VAL A 140 -14.55 5.14 -11.38
CA VAL A 140 -15.48 4.13 -10.85
C VAL A 140 -16.94 4.58 -10.92
N ARG A 141 -17.87 3.62 -10.95
CA ARG A 141 -19.31 3.81 -10.66
C ARG A 141 -19.66 2.98 -9.44
N PHE A 142 -20.49 3.52 -8.56
CA PHE A 142 -20.76 2.93 -7.25
C PHE A 142 -21.77 1.75 -7.28
N THR A 143 -22.03 1.17 -8.46
CA THR A 143 -23.16 0.27 -8.75
C THR A 143 -22.81 -1.21 -8.81
N GLY A 144 -21.53 -1.58 -8.92
CA GLY A 144 -21.07 -2.97 -9.00
C GLY A 144 -19.54 -3.03 -9.03
N VAL A 145 -18.94 -4.12 -8.55
CA VAL A 145 -17.47 -4.20 -8.33
C VAL A 145 -16.57 -4.14 -9.57
N SER A 146 -17.15 -4.20 -10.78
CA SER A 146 -16.43 -4.04 -12.06
C SER A 146 -16.94 -2.84 -12.87
N ASP A 147 -17.78 -1.97 -12.29
CA ASP A 147 -18.45 -0.90 -13.02
C ASP A 147 -17.55 0.34 -13.17
N PHE A 148 -16.57 0.28 -14.06
CA PHE A 148 -15.79 1.45 -14.46
C PHE A 148 -16.46 2.21 -15.62
N GLU A 149 -16.18 3.49 -15.75
CA GLU A 149 -16.33 4.18 -17.03
C GLU A 149 -15.21 3.73 -17.99
N TYR A 150 -15.58 3.32 -19.21
CA TYR A 150 -14.62 2.78 -20.17
C TYR A 150 -13.71 3.89 -20.71
N THR A 151 -12.50 3.97 -20.16
CA THR A 151 -11.41 4.81 -20.68
C THR A 151 -10.54 3.98 -21.63
N PRO A 152 -9.85 4.60 -22.62
CA PRO A 152 -8.88 3.90 -23.47
C PRO A 152 -7.83 3.11 -22.68
N GLU A 153 -7.49 3.60 -21.49
CA GLU A 153 -6.57 2.99 -20.52
C GLU A 153 -7.00 1.59 -20.06
N CYS A 154 -8.31 1.31 -19.97
CA CYS A 154 -8.82 0.03 -19.50
C CYS A 154 -8.58 -1.13 -20.48
N ILE A 155 -8.37 -0.85 -21.77
CA ILE A 155 -8.24 -1.85 -22.84
C ILE A 155 -7.07 -2.83 -22.61
N VAL A 156 -6.05 -2.41 -21.84
CA VAL A 156 -4.90 -3.22 -21.44
C VAL A 156 -5.35 -4.46 -20.65
N PHE A 157 -6.29 -4.27 -19.72
CA PHE A 157 -6.82 -5.34 -18.87
C PHE A 157 -7.63 -6.35 -19.69
N ASP A 158 -8.49 -5.84 -20.58
CA ASP A 158 -9.32 -6.66 -21.48
C ASP A 158 -8.48 -7.53 -22.42
N LEU A 159 -7.47 -6.97 -23.09
CA LEU A 159 -6.57 -7.74 -23.96
C LEU A 159 -5.79 -8.82 -23.21
N LEU A 160 -5.26 -8.51 -22.04
CA LEU A 160 -4.47 -9.46 -21.24
C LEU A 160 -5.34 -10.55 -20.56
N ASN A 161 -6.67 -10.41 -20.64
CA ASN A 161 -7.67 -11.19 -19.90
C ASN A 161 -7.37 -11.14 -18.39
N ILE A 162 -7.26 -9.92 -17.85
CA ILE A 162 -7.08 -9.62 -16.43
C ILE A 162 -8.30 -8.84 -15.97
N SER A 163 -9.05 -9.35 -14.99
CA SER A 163 -10.19 -8.61 -14.44
C SER A 163 -9.72 -7.44 -13.57
N LEU A 164 -10.31 -6.26 -13.81
CA LEU A 164 -10.16 -5.08 -12.95
C LEU A 164 -11.38 -4.97 -12.01
N TYR A 165 -11.14 -4.68 -10.74
CA TYR A 165 -12.16 -4.56 -9.70
C TYR A 165 -11.93 -3.34 -8.80
N HIS A 166 -13.00 -2.85 -8.16
CA HIS A 166 -12.94 -1.94 -7.02
C HIS A 166 -13.98 -2.35 -5.96
N GLY A 167 -13.82 -1.84 -4.73
CA GLY A 167 -14.74 -2.11 -3.62
C GLY A 167 -15.57 -0.90 -3.18
N TRP A 168 -15.56 0.17 -3.97
CA TRP A 168 -16.27 1.43 -3.65
C TRP A 168 -17.71 1.41 -4.17
N LEU A 169 -18.60 0.74 -3.44
CA LEU A 169 -20.02 0.61 -3.80
C LEU A 169 -20.93 1.30 -2.79
N VAL A 170 -22.08 1.82 -3.26
CA VAL A 170 -23.17 2.27 -2.38
C VAL A 170 -23.86 1.07 -1.73
N ASP A 171 -24.29 1.19 -0.46
CA ASP A 171 -25.01 0.12 0.23
C ASP A 171 -26.52 0.18 -0.10
N PRO A 172 -27.12 -0.88 -0.66
CA PRO A 172 -28.56 -0.96 -0.92
C PRO A 172 -29.47 -0.78 0.30
N GLN A 173 -28.94 -0.93 1.52
CA GLN A 173 -29.66 -0.63 2.77
C GLN A 173 -29.84 0.88 3.03
N SER A 174 -29.14 1.74 2.27
CA SER A 174 -29.19 3.20 2.38
C SER A 174 -29.91 3.84 1.17
N PRO A 175 -31.25 3.74 1.07
CA PRO A 175 -32.00 4.11 -0.13
C PRO A 175 -31.83 5.59 -0.53
N ASP A 176 -31.67 6.49 0.45
CA ASP A 176 -31.45 7.91 0.20
C ASP A 176 -30.10 8.16 -0.51
N VAL A 177 -29.06 7.40 -0.14
CA VAL A 177 -27.74 7.45 -0.79
C VAL A 177 -27.79 6.79 -2.16
N VAL A 178 -28.47 5.65 -2.30
CA VAL A 178 -28.70 4.98 -3.60
C VAL A 178 -29.42 5.92 -4.57
N GLN A 179 -30.39 6.71 -4.10
CA GLN A 179 -31.06 7.73 -4.91
C GLN A 179 -30.12 8.89 -5.27
N ALA A 180 -29.38 9.44 -4.29
CA ALA A 180 -28.48 10.57 -4.50
C ALA A 180 -27.30 10.25 -5.43
N VAL A 181 -26.74 9.04 -5.35
CA VAL A 181 -25.63 8.57 -6.18
C VAL A 181 -26.10 8.01 -7.53
N GLY A 182 -27.19 7.25 -7.55
CA GLY A 182 -27.79 6.70 -8.76
C GLY A 182 -26.86 5.77 -9.53
N LYS A 183 -26.54 6.14 -10.79
CA LYS A 183 -25.64 5.39 -11.70
C LYS A 183 -24.42 6.22 -12.16
N LEU A 184 -24.14 7.30 -11.45
CA LEU A 184 -23.09 8.25 -11.78
C LEU A 184 -21.72 7.63 -11.55
N SER A 185 -20.75 7.95 -12.41
CA SER A 185 -19.34 7.72 -12.09
C SER A 185 -18.84 8.78 -11.10
N TYR A 186 -17.69 8.55 -10.44
CA TYR A 186 -17.13 9.47 -9.44
C TYR A 186 -17.05 10.91 -9.95
N ASN A 187 -16.52 11.15 -11.15
CA ASN A 187 -16.47 12.48 -11.76
C ASN A 187 -17.87 13.10 -11.92
N GLN A 188 -18.84 12.33 -12.40
CA GLN A 188 -20.23 12.78 -12.59
C GLN A 188 -20.93 13.08 -11.25
N LEU A 189 -20.57 12.38 -10.17
CA LEU A 189 -21.08 12.62 -8.83
C LEU A 189 -20.51 13.91 -8.23
N VAL A 190 -19.21 14.19 -8.42
CA VAL A 190 -18.57 15.44 -7.97
C VAL A 190 -19.17 16.65 -8.71
N GLU A 191 -19.36 16.57 -10.03
CA GLU A 191 -20.07 17.60 -10.80
C GLU A 191 -21.51 17.82 -10.31
N LYS A 192 -22.24 16.74 -9.98
CA LYS A 192 -23.58 16.81 -9.39
C LYS A 192 -23.57 17.51 -8.03
N ILE A 193 -22.63 17.19 -7.13
CA ILE A 193 -22.52 17.81 -5.80
C ILE A 193 -22.32 19.32 -5.94
N ILE A 194 -21.41 19.77 -6.81
CA ILE A 194 -21.17 21.20 -7.09
C ILE A 194 -22.45 21.87 -7.63
N THR A 195 -23.13 21.24 -8.58
CA THR A 195 -24.38 21.74 -9.16
C THR A 195 -25.50 21.85 -8.12
N CYS A 196 -25.63 20.84 -7.26
CA CYS A 196 -26.61 20.79 -6.18
C CYS A 196 -26.38 21.89 -5.13
N LYS A 197 -25.12 22.12 -4.73
CA LYS A 197 -24.73 23.18 -3.78
C LYS A 197 -25.05 24.59 -4.25
N HIS A 198 -25.11 24.82 -5.56
CA HIS A 198 -25.49 26.10 -6.17
C HIS A 198 -26.96 26.18 -6.60
N SER A 199 -27.76 25.16 -6.31
CA SER A 199 -29.19 25.12 -6.62
C SER A 199 -30.03 25.94 -5.63
N SER A 200 -31.12 26.51 -6.13
CA SER A 200 -32.17 27.13 -5.30
C SER A 200 -33.24 26.13 -4.83
N ASP A 201 -33.20 24.87 -5.30
CA ASP A 201 -34.13 23.82 -4.89
C ASP A 201 -33.59 23.06 -3.67
N SER A 202 -34.31 23.14 -2.55
CA SER A 202 -33.98 22.44 -1.30
C SER A 202 -33.89 20.93 -1.44
N ASN A 203 -34.55 20.32 -2.43
CA ASN A 203 -34.45 18.88 -2.69
C ASN A 203 -33.08 18.53 -3.29
N LEU A 204 -32.66 19.28 -4.32
CA LEU A 204 -31.34 19.12 -4.95
C LEU A 204 -30.21 19.44 -3.96
N VAL A 205 -30.35 20.48 -3.13
CA VAL A 205 -29.37 20.78 -2.07
C VAL A 205 -29.23 19.60 -1.10
N THR A 206 -30.36 19.01 -0.64
CA THR A 206 -30.34 17.83 0.24
C THR A 206 -29.67 16.63 -0.44
N GLU A 207 -30.00 16.38 -1.72
CA GLU A 207 -29.41 15.29 -2.51
C GLU A 207 -27.89 15.45 -2.68
N GLY A 208 -27.40 16.68 -2.91
CA GLY A 208 -25.98 16.99 -2.96
C GLY A 208 -25.24 16.80 -1.64
N LEU A 209 -25.88 17.12 -0.51
CA LEU A 209 -25.31 16.89 0.83
C LEU A 209 -25.22 15.39 1.16
N ILE A 210 -26.20 14.58 0.76
CA ILE A 210 -26.16 13.11 0.93
C ILE A 210 -25.03 12.50 0.07
N ALA A 211 -24.90 12.95 -1.18
CA ALA A 211 -23.82 12.51 -2.08
C ALA A 211 -22.42 12.92 -1.57
N GLU A 212 -22.27 14.11 -0.99
CA GLU A 212 -21.02 14.54 -0.35
C GLU A 212 -20.71 13.72 0.90
N GLN A 213 -21.67 13.55 1.81
CA GLN A 213 -21.49 12.75 3.03
C GLN A 213 -21.11 11.29 2.70
N PHE A 214 -21.63 10.72 1.60
CA PHE A 214 -21.19 9.42 1.09
C PHE A 214 -19.71 9.42 0.71
N LEU A 215 -19.24 10.40 -0.09
CA LEU A 215 -17.83 10.48 -0.48
C LEU A 215 -16.90 10.72 0.73
N GLU A 216 -17.30 11.55 1.69
CA GLU A 216 -16.54 11.78 2.93
C GLU A 216 -16.45 10.53 3.80
N SER A 217 -17.58 9.86 4.05
CA SER A 217 -17.63 8.66 4.91
C SER A 217 -17.03 7.40 4.26
N THR A 218 -16.85 7.40 2.93
CA THR A 218 -16.28 6.28 2.18
C THR A 218 -14.94 6.62 1.50
N ALA A 219 -14.26 7.67 1.97
CA ALA A 219 -13.00 8.18 1.42
C ALA A 219 -11.85 7.16 1.34
N SER A 220 -11.92 6.04 2.08
CA SER A 220 -10.99 4.91 1.98
C SER A 220 -11.17 4.03 0.72
N GLN A 221 -12.13 4.40 -0.15
CA GLN A 221 -12.49 3.77 -1.42
C GLN A 221 -12.86 2.28 -1.32
N LEU A 222 -13.32 1.83 -0.15
CA LEU A 222 -13.78 0.47 0.10
C LEU A 222 -14.94 0.49 1.11
N THR A 223 -16.08 -0.08 0.73
CA THR A 223 -17.25 -0.20 1.60
C THR A 223 -17.47 -1.65 2.02
N TYR A 224 -18.16 -1.88 3.14
CA TYR A 224 -18.46 -3.24 3.61
C TYR A 224 -19.33 -4.00 2.59
N HIS A 225 -20.32 -3.32 1.99
CA HIS A 225 -21.10 -3.88 0.88
C HIS A 225 -20.21 -4.28 -0.31
N GLY A 226 -19.33 -3.37 -0.75
CA GLY A 226 -18.40 -3.63 -1.84
C GLY A 226 -17.43 -4.78 -1.55
N LEU A 227 -16.94 -4.90 -0.31
CA LEU A 227 -16.09 -6.03 0.10
C LEU A 227 -16.84 -7.38 0.06
N CYS A 228 -18.10 -7.40 0.49
CA CYS A 228 -18.95 -8.59 0.41
C CYS A 228 -19.26 -8.98 -1.05
N GLU A 229 -19.61 -8.02 -1.90
CA GLU A 229 -19.87 -8.25 -3.32
C GLU A 229 -18.59 -8.71 -4.06
N LEU A 230 -17.45 -8.10 -3.76
CA LEU A 230 -16.15 -8.46 -4.33
C LEU A 230 -15.77 -9.90 -3.97
N THR A 231 -15.98 -10.28 -2.71
CA THR A 231 -15.77 -11.65 -2.22
C THR A 231 -16.70 -12.65 -2.91
N ALA A 232 -17.89 -12.24 -3.34
CA ALA A 232 -18.81 -13.09 -4.11
C ALA A 232 -18.44 -13.17 -5.61
N ALA A 233 -18.06 -12.05 -6.22
CA ALA A 233 -17.87 -11.90 -7.67
C ALA A 233 -16.53 -12.41 -8.20
N VAL A 234 -15.44 -12.23 -7.45
CA VAL A 234 -14.09 -12.72 -7.84
C VAL A 234 -14.10 -14.26 -7.85
N LYS A 235 -13.53 -14.88 -8.88
CA LYS A 235 -13.49 -16.35 -9.00
C LYS A 235 -12.38 -16.93 -8.12
N GLU A 236 -12.57 -18.16 -7.66
CA GLU A 236 -11.58 -18.88 -6.86
C GLU A 236 -10.28 -19.11 -7.66
N GLU A 237 -9.11 -18.88 -7.05
CA GLU A 237 -7.78 -18.92 -7.69
C GLU A 237 -7.54 -17.93 -8.85
N GLU A 238 -8.44 -16.96 -9.09
CA GLU A 238 -8.28 -15.96 -10.14
C GLU A 238 -7.37 -14.80 -9.71
N LEU A 239 -6.35 -14.51 -10.52
CA LEU A 239 -5.49 -13.35 -10.39
C LEU A 239 -6.10 -12.16 -11.13
N SER A 240 -6.29 -11.05 -10.41
CA SER A 240 -6.99 -9.85 -10.86
C SER A 240 -6.31 -8.58 -10.33
N VAL A 241 -6.69 -7.40 -10.84
CA VAL A 241 -6.23 -6.11 -10.31
C VAL A 241 -7.35 -5.46 -9.50
N PHE A 242 -7.00 -4.98 -8.31
CA PHE A 242 -7.90 -4.29 -7.39
C PHE A 242 -7.47 -2.83 -7.24
N PHE A 243 -8.40 -1.91 -7.52
CA PHE A 243 -8.21 -0.47 -7.35
C PHE A 243 -8.81 0.00 -6.02
N ARG A 244 -7.99 0.67 -5.20
CA ARG A 244 -8.38 1.28 -3.93
C ARG A 244 -7.43 2.40 -3.54
N ASN A 245 -7.95 3.51 -3.04
CA ASN A 245 -7.19 4.67 -2.53
C ASN A 245 -6.14 5.16 -3.54
N ASN A 246 -6.56 5.30 -4.81
CA ASN A 246 -5.72 5.67 -5.95
C ASN A 246 -4.55 4.71 -6.25
N HIS A 247 -4.54 3.51 -5.64
CA HIS A 247 -3.52 2.47 -5.82
C HIS A 247 -4.10 1.24 -6.55
N PHE A 248 -3.26 0.56 -7.33
CA PHE A 248 -3.57 -0.68 -8.02
C PHE A 248 -2.78 -1.85 -7.41
N SER A 249 -3.48 -2.81 -6.82
CA SER A 249 -2.89 -4.00 -6.20
C SER A 249 -3.21 -5.27 -7.00
N THR A 250 -2.25 -6.20 -7.11
CA THR A 250 -2.55 -7.57 -7.56
C THR A 250 -3.38 -8.27 -6.48
N MET A 251 -4.53 -8.82 -6.84
CA MET A 251 -5.46 -9.52 -5.95
C MET A 251 -5.64 -10.99 -6.39
N ILE A 252 -5.79 -11.88 -5.41
CA ILE A 252 -6.22 -13.27 -5.60
C ILE A 252 -7.27 -13.66 -4.56
N LYS A 253 -8.15 -14.59 -4.92
CA LYS A 253 -9.08 -15.25 -4.00
C LYS A 253 -8.63 -16.68 -3.70
N HIS A 254 -8.51 -17.02 -2.42
CA HIS A 254 -8.09 -18.35 -1.96
C HIS A 254 -8.90 -18.81 -0.74
N LYS A 255 -9.45 -20.04 -0.81
CA LYS A 255 -10.41 -20.63 0.14
C LYS A 255 -11.59 -19.70 0.45
N GLY A 256 -12.04 -18.93 -0.54
CA GLY A 256 -13.12 -17.95 -0.37
C GLY A 256 -12.73 -16.63 0.32
N HIS A 257 -11.46 -16.42 0.68
CA HIS A 257 -10.95 -15.16 1.22
C HIS A 257 -10.17 -14.37 0.15
N LEU A 258 -10.19 -13.04 0.23
CA LEU A 258 -9.45 -12.15 -0.66
C LEU A 258 -8.08 -11.81 -0.08
N TYR A 259 -7.08 -11.74 -0.96
CA TYR A 259 -5.69 -11.41 -0.62
C TYR A 259 -5.09 -10.44 -1.64
N LEU A 260 -4.34 -9.44 -1.15
CA LEU A 260 -3.55 -8.52 -1.95
C LEU A 260 -2.07 -8.90 -1.89
N LEU A 261 -1.34 -8.73 -3.00
CA LEU A 261 0.08 -9.03 -3.09
C LEU A 261 0.89 -7.92 -2.40
N VAL A 262 1.73 -8.29 -1.43
CA VAL A 262 2.60 -7.33 -0.73
C VAL A 262 3.74 -6.92 -1.66
N THR A 263 3.57 -5.75 -2.27
CA THR A 263 4.51 -5.14 -3.23
C THR A 263 5.41 -4.08 -2.59
N ASP A 264 5.19 -3.69 -1.34
CA ASP A 264 6.02 -2.69 -0.67
C ASP A 264 7.48 -3.16 -0.49
N GLN A 265 8.44 -2.30 -0.84
CA GLN A 265 9.87 -2.60 -0.83
C GLN A 265 10.45 -2.81 0.59
N GLY A 266 9.80 -2.31 1.64
CA GLY A 266 10.17 -2.59 3.03
C GLY A 266 10.10 -4.08 3.38
N PHE A 267 9.22 -4.84 2.72
CA PHE A 267 9.10 -6.29 2.88
C PHE A 267 10.00 -7.09 1.90
N LEU A 268 10.91 -6.47 1.16
CA LEU A 268 11.75 -7.14 0.15
C LEU A 268 12.51 -8.38 0.70
N GLN A 269 13.03 -8.28 1.93
CA GLN A 269 13.80 -9.35 2.59
C GLN A 269 12.93 -10.36 3.36
N GLU A 270 11.65 -10.05 3.59
CA GLU A 270 10.74 -10.89 4.37
C GLU A 270 10.10 -11.99 3.49
N GLU A 271 10.83 -13.09 3.24
CA GLU A 271 10.33 -14.23 2.45
C GLU A 271 8.97 -14.77 2.95
N GLY A 272 8.72 -14.66 4.26
CA GLY A 272 7.48 -15.11 4.90
C GLY A 272 6.28 -14.18 4.73
N VAL A 273 6.43 -13.02 4.10
CA VAL A 273 5.35 -12.04 3.87
C VAL A 273 5.17 -11.85 2.36
N VAL A 274 4.09 -12.40 1.81
CA VAL A 274 3.78 -12.33 0.37
C VAL A 274 2.37 -11.83 0.10
N TRP A 275 1.40 -12.23 0.91
CA TRP A 275 0.00 -11.85 0.76
C TRP A 275 -0.52 -11.11 2.00
N GLU A 276 -1.43 -10.18 1.81
CA GLU A 276 -2.14 -9.43 2.85
C GLU A 276 -3.64 -9.73 2.77
N SER A 277 -4.30 -10.06 3.89
CA SER A 277 -5.72 -10.42 3.87
C SER A 277 -6.66 -9.21 3.77
N LEU A 278 -7.43 -9.14 2.69
CA LEU A 278 -8.46 -8.12 2.49
C LEU A 278 -9.79 -8.59 3.10
N HIS A 279 -10.01 -8.26 4.37
CA HIS A 279 -11.19 -8.72 5.13
C HIS A 279 -11.84 -7.67 6.04
N THR A 280 -11.23 -6.50 6.19
CA THR A 280 -11.77 -5.32 6.89
C THR A 280 -11.70 -4.09 5.97
N VAL A 281 -12.47 -3.04 6.29
CA VAL A 281 -12.34 -1.76 5.59
C VAL A 281 -11.26 -0.87 6.23
N ASP A 282 -11.03 -1.02 7.53
CA ASP A 282 -10.24 -0.11 8.37
C ASP A 282 -8.72 -0.33 8.29
N GLY A 283 -8.27 -1.42 7.67
CA GLY A 283 -6.84 -1.73 7.50
C GLY A 283 -6.27 -2.72 8.51
N ASP A 284 -7.09 -3.26 9.42
CA ASP A 284 -6.73 -4.43 10.24
C ASP A 284 -6.56 -5.65 9.32
N SER A 285 -5.33 -5.88 8.85
CA SER A 285 -4.97 -6.94 7.91
C SER A 285 -4.02 -7.96 8.53
N CYS A 286 -3.91 -9.14 7.90
CA CYS A 286 -2.98 -10.18 8.30
C CYS A 286 -2.07 -10.56 7.14
N PHE A 287 -0.76 -10.50 7.36
CA PHE A 287 0.24 -11.01 6.42
C PHE A 287 0.27 -12.54 6.40
N CYS A 288 0.48 -13.10 5.21
CA CYS A 288 0.54 -14.53 4.92
C CYS A 288 1.73 -14.90 4.01
N ASP A 289 2.17 -16.16 4.11
CA ASP A 289 3.15 -16.80 3.23
C ASP A 289 2.58 -17.13 1.84
N THR A 290 3.40 -17.72 0.95
CA THR A 290 2.99 -18.13 -0.41
C THR A 290 1.91 -19.21 -0.47
N HIS A 291 1.56 -19.83 0.67
CA HIS A 291 0.53 -20.87 0.82
C HIS A 291 -0.71 -20.36 1.58
N PHE A 292 -0.79 -19.05 1.83
CA PHE A 292 -1.86 -18.37 2.58
C PHE A 292 -1.93 -18.77 4.07
N HIS A 293 -0.80 -19.14 4.68
CA HIS A 293 -0.67 -19.29 6.13
C HIS A 293 -0.18 -17.99 6.78
N LEU A 294 -0.71 -17.66 7.96
CA LEU A 294 -0.37 -16.45 8.71
C LEU A 294 1.13 -16.35 9.04
N SER A 295 1.76 -15.23 8.66
CA SER A 295 3.20 -14.99 8.80
C SER A 295 3.61 -14.81 10.28
N PRO A 296 4.50 -15.67 10.85
CA PRO A 296 4.87 -15.58 12.27
C PRO A 296 5.69 -14.33 12.68
N ALA A 297 6.10 -13.50 11.72
CA ALA A 297 7.02 -12.37 11.93
C ALA A 297 6.40 -11.27 12.82
N LEU A 298 5.23 -10.73 12.44
CA LEU A 298 4.60 -9.63 13.18
C LEU A 298 4.11 -10.04 14.58
N GLY A 299 3.61 -11.26 14.73
CA GLY A 299 3.14 -11.79 16.02
C GLY A 299 4.23 -11.81 17.10
N LYS A 300 5.50 -11.91 16.72
CA LYS A 300 6.63 -11.83 17.66
C LYS A 300 6.89 -10.43 18.20
N ALA A 301 6.57 -9.36 17.47
CA ALA A 301 6.72 -7.99 17.97
C ALA A 301 5.76 -7.74 19.15
N ALA A 302 4.47 -8.05 18.95
CA ALA A 302 3.46 -7.97 20.01
C ALA A 302 3.79 -8.87 21.21
N ALA A 303 4.22 -10.12 20.97
CA ALA A 303 4.59 -11.04 22.04
C ALA A 303 5.89 -10.67 22.77
N ALA A 304 6.84 -9.98 22.11
CA ALA A 304 8.07 -9.50 22.74
C ALA A 304 7.80 -8.30 23.67
N MET A 305 6.92 -7.38 23.27
CA MET A 305 6.48 -6.27 24.14
C MET A 305 5.73 -6.78 25.40
N ALA A 306 5.10 -7.95 25.32
CA ALA A 306 4.50 -8.63 26.47
C ALA A 306 5.52 -9.32 27.42
N SER A 307 6.83 -9.22 27.16
CA SER A 307 7.87 -9.77 28.05
C SER A 307 8.26 -8.75 29.14
N PRO A 308 8.10 -9.05 30.44
CA PRO A 308 8.31 -8.07 31.51
C PRO A 308 9.77 -7.63 31.67
N GLN A 309 10.74 -8.34 31.06
CA GLN A 309 12.14 -7.96 31.08
C GLN A 309 12.47 -6.79 30.13
N LEU A 310 11.78 -6.68 28.98
CA LEU A 310 12.01 -5.57 28.04
C LEU A 310 11.37 -4.28 28.53
N LEU A 311 10.17 -4.33 29.11
CA LEU A 311 9.56 -3.18 29.79
C LEU A 311 10.48 -2.62 30.89
N HIS A 312 11.08 -3.48 31.71
CA HIS A 312 12.01 -3.06 32.75
C HIS A 312 13.26 -2.38 32.17
N SER A 313 13.80 -2.92 31.08
CA SER A 313 14.96 -2.32 30.39
C SER A 313 14.65 -1.00 29.68
N GLN A 314 13.40 -0.76 29.26
CA GLN A 314 12.97 0.53 28.71
C GLN A 314 12.82 1.56 29.84
N VAL A 315 12.19 1.19 30.96
CA VAL A 315 12.06 2.06 32.15
C VAL A 315 13.42 2.49 32.69
N ASP A 316 14.40 1.59 32.78
CA ASP A 316 15.78 1.93 33.18
C ASP A 316 16.46 2.88 32.17
N GLN A 317 16.13 2.80 30.88
CA GLN A 317 16.72 3.61 29.81
C GLN A 317 16.12 5.02 29.79
N ASP A 318 14.80 5.15 29.88
CA ASP A 318 14.09 6.43 29.97
C ASP A 318 14.45 7.17 31.28
N TYR A 319 14.60 6.45 32.39
CA TYR A 319 15.09 7.01 33.65
C TYR A 319 16.52 7.59 33.52
N MET A 320 17.39 6.96 32.73
CA MET A 320 18.74 7.45 32.44
C MET A 320 18.74 8.73 31.59
N VAL A 321 17.82 8.82 30.61
CA VAL A 321 17.62 10.03 29.79
C VAL A 321 17.03 11.16 30.63
N ALA A 322 16.02 10.88 31.46
CA ALA A 322 15.41 11.86 32.37
C ALA A 322 16.44 12.44 33.36
N LEU A 323 17.27 11.59 33.99
CA LEU A 323 18.36 12.04 34.86
C LEU A 323 19.38 12.93 34.14
N SER A 324 19.64 12.67 32.85
CA SER A 324 20.58 13.45 32.05
C SER A 324 20.02 14.84 31.73
N LEU A 325 18.77 14.91 31.26
CA LEU A 325 18.06 16.18 31.00
C LEU A 325 17.91 17.04 32.26
N GLN A 326 17.70 16.40 33.42
CA GLN A 326 17.59 17.10 34.70
C GLN A 326 18.95 17.62 35.23
N GLN A 327 20.07 17.11 34.71
CA GLN A 327 21.42 17.58 35.07
C GLN A 327 21.83 18.85 34.33
N GLU A 328 21.23 19.12 33.16
CA GLU A 328 21.42 20.38 32.41
C GLU A 328 20.55 21.53 32.94
N GLN A 329 19.46 21.24 33.67
CA GLN A 329 18.57 22.25 34.25
C GLN A 329 18.90 22.54 35.73
N GLY A 330 19.68 23.60 35.96
CA GLY A 330 20.25 23.92 37.26
C GLY A 330 19.26 24.28 38.38
N GLN A 331 19.27 23.47 39.44
CA GLN A 331 18.95 23.80 40.84
C GLN A 331 17.86 24.86 41.11
N GLY A 332 16.60 24.52 40.85
CA GLY A 332 15.43 25.21 41.44
C GLY A 332 14.91 24.47 42.68
N PRO A 333 14.47 25.15 43.77
CA PRO A 333 14.10 24.48 45.01
C PRO A 333 12.87 23.55 44.91
N SER A 334 11.95 23.79 43.97
CA SER A 334 10.80 22.88 43.72
C SER A 334 11.23 21.52 43.18
N ALA A 335 12.28 21.47 42.34
CA ALA A 335 12.70 20.24 41.67
C ALA A 335 13.15 19.13 42.65
N LEU A 336 13.56 19.51 43.87
CA LEU A 336 13.88 18.55 44.94
C LEU A 336 12.63 17.84 45.48
N SER A 337 11.49 18.55 45.57
CA SER A 337 10.23 17.97 46.05
C SER A 337 9.64 16.99 45.03
N ASP A 338 9.72 17.33 43.74
CA ASP A 338 9.20 16.48 42.67
C ASP A 338 10.07 15.22 42.49
N LEU A 339 11.39 15.34 42.68
CA LEU A 339 12.34 14.22 42.68
C LEU A 339 12.04 13.20 43.79
N GLU A 340 11.77 13.66 45.02
CA GLU A 340 11.44 12.77 46.15
C GLU A 340 10.11 12.04 45.91
N LEU A 341 9.08 12.75 45.40
CA LEU A 341 7.78 12.14 45.08
C LEU A 341 7.88 11.11 43.94
N ALA A 342 8.58 11.42 42.85
CA ALA A 342 8.77 10.50 41.74
C ALA A 342 9.52 9.22 42.17
N ARG A 343 10.57 9.38 42.99
CA ARG A 343 11.33 8.26 43.56
C ARG A 343 10.48 7.40 44.51
N GLN A 344 9.55 8.00 45.26
CA GLN A 344 8.64 7.25 46.14
C GLN A 344 7.63 6.43 45.32
N LEU A 345 7.00 7.02 44.30
CA LEU A 345 6.04 6.33 43.42
C LEU A 345 6.68 5.11 42.73
N GLN A 346 7.88 5.28 42.15
CA GLN A 346 8.64 4.19 41.53
C GLN A 346 8.94 3.06 42.54
N GLN A 347 9.20 3.40 43.81
CA GLN A 347 9.49 2.42 44.87
C GLN A 347 8.23 1.71 45.40
N GLU A 348 7.04 2.30 45.27
CA GLU A 348 5.76 1.62 45.53
C GLU A 348 5.41 0.64 44.39
N GLU A 349 5.61 1.03 43.13
CA GLU A 349 5.37 0.17 41.97
C GLU A 349 6.29 -1.07 41.98
N TYR A 350 7.58 -0.89 42.30
CA TYR A 350 8.54 -1.99 42.47
C TYR A 350 8.18 -2.96 43.61
N GLN A 351 7.40 -2.52 44.60
CA GLN A 351 6.88 -3.38 45.67
C GLN A 351 5.64 -4.16 45.22
N GLN A 352 4.76 -3.53 44.42
CA GLN A 352 3.57 -4.19 43.86
C GLN A 352 3.95 -5.30 42.85
N GLN A 353 5.05 -5.14 42.11
CA GLN A 353 5.49 -6.12 41.11
C GLN A 353 6.28 -7.33 41.69
N ARG A 354 6.40 -7.49 43.01
CA ARG A 354 7.13 -8.64 43.60
C ARG A 354 6.36 -9.96 43.44
N PRO A 355 6.92 -10.99 42.78
CA PRO A 355 6.27 -12.30 42.69
C PRO A 355 6.19 -13.00 44.05
N VAL A 356 5.02 -13.51 44.41
CA VAL A 356 4.82 -14.30 45.63
C VAL A 356 5.53 -15.66 45.48
N PRO A 357 6.46 -16.06 46.38
CA PRO A 357 7.13 -17.35 46.28
C PRO A 357 6.15 -18.52 46.46
N ALA A 358 6.01 -19.36 45.42
CA ALA A 358 5.16 -20.53 45.46
C ALA A 358 5.75 -21.63 46.37
N GLN A 359 5.39 -21.61 47.66
CA GLN A 359 5.74 -22.68 48.59
C GLN A 359 4.99 -23.98 48.23
N GLY A 360 5.74 -25.09 48.12
CA GLY A 360 5.28 -26.30 47.46
C GLY A 360 4.15 -27.04 48.19
N ARG A 361 3.17 -27.54 47.42
CA ARG A 361 2.15 -28.48 47.91
C ARG A 361 2.60 -29.93 47.71
N VAL A 362 2.65 -30.67 48.81
CA VAL A 362 3.01 -32.09 48.85
C VAL A 362 1.86 -32.97 48.34
N LEU A 363 2.18 -33.98 47.52
CA LEU A 363 1.27 -35.02 47.08
C LEU A 363 1.01 -36.07 48.18
N PRO A 364 -0.25 -36.51 48.32
CA PRO A 364 -0.54 -37.93 48.54
C PRO A 364 -1.48 -38.47 47.45
N GLY A 365 -1.30 -39.73 47.05
CA GLY A 365 -2.01 -40.34 45.92
C GLY A 365 -2.92 -41.52 46.27
N ALA A 366 -3.72 -41.92 45.27
CA ALA A 366 -4.42 -43.19 45.10
C ALA A 366 -5.44 -43.65 46.18
N ARG A 367 -6.72 -43.77 45.78
CA ARG A 367 -7.40 -45.08 45.57
C ARG A 367 -8.84 -45.01 45.03
N THR A 368 -9.07 -45.77 43.96
CA THR A 368 -10.25 -46.61 43.61
C THR A 368 -11.71 -46.20 43.89
N ALA A 369 -12.49 -46.19 42.78
CA ALA A 369 -13.80 -46.86 42.57
C ALA A 369 -15.15 -46.26 43.08
N ALA A 370 -16.11 -46.20 42.14
CA ALA A 370 -17.59 -46.33 42.16
C ALA A 370 -18.38 -46.05 43.48
N GLU A 371 -19.49 -45.29 43.49
CA GLU A 371 -20.78 -45.72 42.91
C GLU A 371 -21.85 -44.61 42.69
N ARG A 372 -22.75 -44.84 41.71
CA ARG A 372 -24.23 -44.66 41.72
C ARG A 372 -24.92 -43.75 42.78
N ARG A 373 -25.60 -42.66 42.35
CA ARG A 373 -27.10 -42.49 42.23
C ARG A 373 -27.66 -41.04 42.36
N GLN A 374 -28.58 -40.72 41.43
CA GLN A 374 -29.87 -40.00 41.56
C GLN A 374 -30.00 -38.54 42.11
N ARG A 375 -30.47 -37.67 41.19
CA ARG A 375 -31.45 -36.54 41.28
C ARG A 375 -32.36 -36.46 42.54
N PRO A 376 -32.79 -35.25 42.98
CA PRO A 376 -33.81 -34.45 42.24
C PRO A 376 -33.62 -32.91 42.18
N LYS A 377 -34.59 -32.24 41.53
CA LYS A 377 -34.77 -30.78 41.39
C LYS A 377 -35.18 -30.10 42.71
N ALA A 378 -34.98 -28.78 42.77
CA ALA A 378 -35.98 -27.82 43.26
C ALA A 378 -36.03 -26.61 42.31
N ASP A 379 -37.20 -26.00 42.14
CA ASP A 379 -37.40 -24.77 41.34
C ASP A 379 -37.41 -23.53 42.27
N SER A 380 -37.19 -22.34 41.73
CA SER A 380 -37.68 -21.06 42.28
C SER A 380 -37.53 -19.95 41.23
N ASP A 381 -38.66 -19.38 40.80
CA ASP A 381 -38.71 -18.17 39.99
C ASP A 381 -38.31 -16.94 40.80
N CYS A 382 -37.88 -15.88 40.11
CA CYS A 382 -38.22 -14.51 40.51
C CYS A 382 -38.35 -13.64 39.26
N VAL A 383 -39.42 -12.85 39.18
CA VAL A 383 -39.79 -12.04 38.01
C VAL A 383 -39.68 -10.55 38.33
N LEU A 384 -39.35 -9.79 37.29
CA LEU A 384 -39.39 -8.34 37.11
C LEU A 384 -40.25 -7.52 38.09
N LEU A 385 -39.69 -6.36 38.45
CA LEU A 385 -40.37 -5.07 38.33
C LEU A 385 -39.50 -4.15 37.46
#